data_AF-A0A2M7N4L0-F1
#
_entry.id   AF-A0A2M7N4L0-F1
#
_cell.length_a   1.000
_cell.length_b   1.000
_cell.length_c   1.000
_cell.angle_alpha   90.00
_cell.angle_beta   90.00
_cell.angle_gamma   90.00
#
_symmetry.space_group_name_H-M   'P 1'
#
loop_
_entity.id
_entity.type
_entity.pdbx_description
1 polymer ?
#
loop_
_entity_poly.entity_id
_entity_poly.type
_entity_poly.pdbx_seq_one_letter_code
_entity_poly.pdbx_strand_id
1 'polypeptide(L)'
;MPMLNAATHSATPSFTPADVSPDAAARAVAQFDLYKVVRRNGAVVVFEPAKISIALTKAFIAVNGGQGAGSARVREIVEQLTAGVVGALMRRQPHGGTLHIEDIQDQVELGLMRSGEHDVARSYVLYREARSHSRAQAQAEQTAPVIHVTGEDGVQRPLDMARIAEGVQSACAGLGEVVHPDAVIRAALKDMYDGVPQHEVQKCLILSARALIEKEPAYNFVTARLLLGNICAEVLGEEIAAAEMTTRYAEYFPRFIKRGIAAELLDERLASFDLPRLAAELDASRDLQFGYLGLQTLYDRYFLHIEDKRIELPQVFFMRVAMGLALNEIDRETRTIEFYHLLSSFDFMCSTPTLFNSGTRRSQLSSCYLTTVADDLDGIYEAIKENALLSKFAGGLGNDWTQVRALGARIKGTNGQSQGVVPFLKVVNDTAVAVNQGGKRKGAVCAYLETWHLDIEEFLDLRKNTGDDRRRTHDMNTCNWIPDLFMRRVMEGGDWTLFSPSDVPDLHDLFGRDFEESYVAYEAAAARGAIKLYKTVQAS
;
A
#
# COMPACT_ATOMS: atom_id res chain seq x y z
N MET A 1 15.38 -48.31 -39.09
CA MET A 1 15.51 -47.77 -40.46
C MET A 1 15.37 -46.26 -40.40
N PRO A 2 16.31 -45.47 -40.95
CA PRO A 2 17.77 -45.61 -40.89
C PRO A 2 18.39 -44.30 -40.32
N MET A 3 19.37 -44.30 -39.39
CA MET A 3 20.82 -44.55 -39.54
C MET A 3 21.50 -43.88 -40.75
N LEU A 4 22.53 -43.04 -40.53
CA LEU A 4 23.93 -43.44 -40.76
C LEU A 4 24.98 -42.35 -40.37
N ASN A 5 26.06 -42.85 -39.76
CA ASN A 5 27.34 -42.23 -39.41
C ASN A 5 28.13 -41.70 -40.63
N ALA A 6 29.08 -40.78 -40.40
CA ALA A 6 30.51 -41.03 -40.64
C ALA A 6 31.39 -39.82 -40.26
N ALA A 7 32.45 -40.10 -39.50
CA ALA A 7 33.59 -39.24 -39.23
C ALA A 7 34.50 -39.14 -40.47
N THR A 8 35.37 -38.11 -40.55
CA THR A 8 36.84 -38.24 -40.70
C THR A 8 37.54 -36.90 -40.94
N HIS A 9 38.81 -36.87 -40.50
CA HIS A 9 39.77 -35.78 -40.44
C HIS A 9 40.45 -35.40 -41.78
N SER A 10 41.12 -34.23 -41.72
CA SER A 10 42.40 -33.85 -42.35
C SER A 10 42.43 -33.40 -43.81
N ALA A 11 42.83 -32.15 -44.03
CA ALA A 11 44.18 -31.81 -44.52
C ALA A 11 44.33 -30.28 -44.70
N THR A 12 45.44 -29.74 -44.21
CA THR A 12 45.97 -28.39 -44.40
C THR A 12 46.33 -28.11 -45.87
N PRO A 13 46.26 -26.85 -46.34
CA PRO A 13 47.17 -26.35 -47.34
C PRO A 13 48.25 -25.49 -46.67
N SER A 14 49.49 -25.93 -46.81
CA SER A 14 50.69 -25.12 -46.62
C SER A 14 50.75 -23.97 -47.62
N PHE A 15 51.04 -22.76 -47.19
CA PHE A 15 51.61 -21.71 -48.05
C PHE A 15 52.76 -21.01 -47.34
N THR A 16 53.90 -21.01 -48.02
CA THR A 16 55.18 -20.40 -47.68
C THR A 16 55.13 -18.86 -47.65
N PRO A 17 56.09 -18.21 -46.95
CA PRO A 17 56.00 -16.80 -46.60
C PRO A 17 56.37 -15.91 -47.78
N ALA A 18 55.52 -14.92 -48.09
CA ALA A 18 55.83 -13.84 -49.02
C ALA A 18 56.00 -12.52 -48.26
N ASP A 19 57.24 -12.06 -48.26
CA ASP A 19 57.74 -10.68 -48.16
C ASP A 19 56.92 -9.64 -47.39
N VAL A 20 57.52 -9.18 -46.29
CA VAL A 20 57.11 -8.01 -45.52
C VAL A 20 57.56 -6.75 -46.28
N SER A 21 56.63 -6.09 -46.96
CA SER A 21 56.86 -4.74 -47.49
C SER A 21 56.64 -3.69 -46.38
N PRO A 22 57.41 -2.58 -46.33
CA PRO A 22 57.36 -1.57 -45.24
C PRO A 22 56.04 -0.81 -45.09
N ASP A 23 55.09 -1.04 -46.01
CA ASP A 23 53.81 -0.31 -46.12
C ASP A 23 52.69 -0.86 -45.21
N ALA A 24 52.90 -2.00 -44.55
CA ALA A 24 51.94 -2.60 -43.61
C ALA A 24 51.88 -1.86 -42.26
N ALA A 25 53.01 -1.30 -41.81
CA ALA A 25 53.09 -0.61 -40.51
C ALA A 25 52.41 0.77 -40.53
N ALA A 26 52.42 1.48 -41.67
CA ALA A 26 51.77 2.78 -41.82
C ALA A 26 50.23 2.66 -41.92
N ARG A 27 49.72 1.57 -42.51
CA ARG A 27 48.27 1.30 -42.60
C ARG A 27 47.60 0.95 -41.26
N ALA A 28 48.34 0.43 -40.28
CA ALA A 28 47.80 0.08 -38.97
C ALA A 28 47.48 1.30 -38.08
N VAL A 29 48.13 2.45 -38.33
CA VAL A 29 47.93 3.68 -37.54
C VAL A 29 46.68 4.45 -37.96
N ALA A 30 46.27 4.36 -39.24
CA ALA A 30 45.12 5.10 -39.80
C ALA A 30 43.73 4.49 -39.45
N GLN A 31 43.67 3.33 -38.81
CA GLN A 31 42.42 2.60 -38.57
C GLN A 31 41.69 3.01 -37.27
N PHE A 32 42.37 3.72 -36.35
CA PHE A 32 41.84 4.05 -35.02
C PHE A 32 41.42 5.52 -34.83
N ASP A 33 41.68 6.40 -35.81
CA ASP A 33 41.35 7.85 -35.74
C ASP A 33 39.84 8.12 -35.65
N LEU A 34 39.01 7.14 -36.04
CA LEU A 34 37.55 7.18 -35.94
C LEU A 34 37.02 6.86 -34.52
N TYR A 35 37.89 6.50 -33.58
CA TYR A 35 37.52 6.17 -32.20
C TYR A 35 38.05 7.20 -31.22
N LYS A 36 37.13 7.69 -30.37
CA LYS A 36 37.43 8.68 -29.34
C LYS A 36 37.16 8.10 -27.96
N VAL A 37 37.95 8.48 -26.97
CA VAL A 37 37.79 8.08 -25.57
C VAL A 37 37.35 9.28 -24.76
N VAL A 38 36.21 9.16 -24.10
CA VAL A 38 35.74 10.11 -23.10
C VAL A 38 36.46 9.80 -21.78
N ARG A 39 37.35 10.71 -21.36
CA ARG A 39 38.04 10.62 -20.08
C ARG A 39 37.09 11.00 -18.94
N ARG A 40 37.44 10.57 -17.72
CA ARG A 40 36.69 10.84 -16.48
C ARG A 40 36.43 12.33 -16.19
N ASN A 41 37.21 13.23 -16.79
CA ASN A 41 37.05 14.68 -16.66
C ASN A 41 36.24 15.32 -17.82
N GLY A 42 35.57 14.51 -18.65
CA GLY A 42 34.82 14.97 -19.82
C GLY A 42 35.67 15.28 -21.06
N ALA A 43 37.00 15.24 -20.95
CA ALA A 43 37.88 15.49 -22.10
C ALA A 43 37.84 14.31 -23.08
N VAL A 44 37.65 14.62 -24.36
CA VAL A 44 37.62 13.63 -25.43
C VAL A 44 38.99 13.55 -26.10
N VAL A 45 39.59 12.36 -26.11
CA VAL A 45 40.91 12.12 -26.73
C VAL A 45 40.84 11.02 -27.78
N VAL A 46 41.80 10.96 -28.69
CA VAL A 46 41.88 9.86 -29.67
C VAL A 46 42.20 8.54 -28.96
N PHE A 47 41.60 7.44 -29.43
CA PHE A 47 41.86 6.11 -28.91
C PHE A 47 43.26 5.62 -29.31
N GLU A 48 44.08 5.28 -28.31
CA GLU A 48 45.44 4.79 -28.52
C GLU A 48 45.59 3.38 -27.90
N PRO A 49 45.68 2.31 -28.72
CA PRO A 49 45.89 0.94 -28.23
C PRO A 49 47.13 0.78 -27.34
N ALA A 50 48.18 1.58 -27.60
CA ALA A 50 49.41 1.58 -26.82
C ALA A 50 49.18 1.83 -25.31
N LYS A 51 48.18 2.64 -24.96
CA LYS A 51 47.85 2.93 -23.54
C LYS A 51 47.30 1.71 -22.80
N ILE A 52 46.59 0.82 -23.50
CA ILE A 52 46.09 -0.44 -22.95
C ILE A 52 47.26 -1.40 -22.68
N SER A 53 48.17 -1.54 -23.64
CA SER A 53 49.39 -2.35 -23.49
C SER A 53 50.26 -1.87 -22.32
N ILE A 54 50.43 -0.54 -22.17
CA ILE A 54 51.17 0.03 -21.02
C ILE A 54 50.49 -0.28 -19.69
N ALA A 55 49.16 -0.18 -19.62
CA ALA A 55 48.40 -0.47 -18.40
C ALA A 55 48.50 -1.96 -18.01
N LEU A 56 48.34 -2.86 -18.98
CA LEU A 56 48.54 -4.31 -18.80
C LEU A 56 49.96 -4.62 -18.36
N THR A 57 50.97 -4.06 -19.03
CA THR A 57 52.39 -4.25 -18.66
C THR A 57 52.65 -3.83 -17.22
N LYS A 58 52.12 -2.69 -16.77
CA LYS A 58 52.24 -2.25 -15.37
C LYS A 58 51.59 -3.24 -14.39
N ALA A 59 50.46 -3.84 -14.76
CA ALA A 59 49.79 -4.85 -13.95
C ALA A 59 50.64 -6.12 -13.81
N PHE A 60 51.22 -6.60 -14.91
CA PHE A 60 52.11 -7.77 -14.90
C PHE A 60 53.40 -7.50 -14.12
N ILE A 61 53.97 -6.29 -14.21
CA ILE A 61 55.17 -5.89 -13.44
C ILE A 61 54.86 -5.83 -11.94
N ALA A 62 53.67 -5.34 -11.56
CA ALA A 62 53.27 -5.24 -10.17
C ALA A 62 53.20 -6.61 -9.46
N VAL A 63 52.89 -7.69 -10.20
CA VAL A 63 52.80 -9.05 -9.65
C VAL A 63 54.12 -9.83 -9.81
N ASN A 64 54.76 -9.76 -10.98
CA ASN A 64 55.94 -10.59 -11.29
C ASN A 64 57.29 -9.94 -10.90
N GLY A 65 57.27 -8.71 -10.37
CA GLY A 65 58.48 -7.96 -10.00
C GLY A 65 59.26 -7.42 -11.21
N GLY A 66 60.18 -6.48 -10.95
CA GLY A 66 60.90 -5.73 -11.98
C GLY A 66 61.76 -6.58 -12.94
N GLN A 67 62.17 -7.79 -12.53
CA GLN A 67 62.94 -8.70 -13.39
C GLN A 67 62.06 -9.50 -14.39
N GLY A 68 60.74 -9.55 -14.20
CA GLY A 68 59.79 -10.16 -15.14
C GLY A 68 59.37 -9.23 -16.29
N ALA A 69 59.65 -7.93 -16.18
CA ALA A 69 59.19 -6.86 -17.08
C ALA A 69 59.69 -7.00 -18.54
N GLY A 70 60.81 -7.70 -18.75
CA GLY A 70 61.42 -7.91 -20.07
C GLY A 70 61.19 -9.31 -20.66
N SER A 71 60.52 -10.21 -19.95
CA SER A 71 60.34 -11.60 -20.41
C SER A 71 59.55 -11.64 -21.71
N ALA A 72 60.06 -12.36 -22.71
CA ALA A 72 59.41 -12.50 -24.01
C ALA A 72 57.96 -13.02 -23.87
N ARG A 73 57.74 -13.92 -22.89
CA ARG A 73 56.41 -14.46 -22.54
C ARG A 73 55.42 -13.39 -22.08
N VAL A 74 55.85 -12.43 -21.25
CA VAL A 74 54.96 -11.37 -20.74
C VAL A 74 54.61 -10.40 -21.87
N ARG A 75 55.56 -10.08 -22.75
CA ARG A 75 55.31 -9.23 -23.92
C ARG A 75 54.29 -9.87 -24.86
N GLU A 76 54.42 -11.17 -25.13
CA GLU A 76 53.48 -11.92 -25.97
C GLU A 76 52.07 -11.98 -25.37
N ILE A 77 51.95 -12.25 -24.07
CA ILE A 77 50.65 -12.27 -23.38
C ILE A 77 49.99 -10.88 -23.39
N VAL A 78 50.76 -9.81 -23.11
CA VAL A 78 50.24 -8.43 -23.14
C VAL A 78 49.80 -8.03 -24.54
N GLU A 79 50.53 -8.43 -25.59
CA GLU A 79 50.18 -8.17 -26.98
C GLU A 79 48.88 -8.89 -27.38
N GLN A 80 48.75 -10.18 -27.05
CA GLN A 80 47.54 -10.96 -27.28
C GLN A 80 46.32 -10.39 -26.53
N LEU A 81 46.50 -10.03 -25.26
CA LEU A 81 45.46 -9.39 -24.45
C LEU A 81 45.05 -8.03 -25.02
N THR A 82 46.02 -7.19 -25.39
CA THR A 82 45.75 -5.88 -25.99
C THR A 82 44.96 -6.03 -27.29
N ALA A 83 45.37 -6.95 -28.16
CA ALA A 83 44.66 -7.24 -29.41
C ALA A 83 43.24 -7.76 -29.15
N GLY A 84 43.06 -8.63 -28.15
CA GLY A 84 41.75 -9.15 -27.73
C GLY A 84 40.81 -8.05 -27.19
N VAL A 85 41.32 -7.15 -26.34
CA VAL A 85 40.57 -6.01 -25.80
C VAL A 85 40.18 -5.03 -26.91
N VAL A 86 41.13 -4.66 -27.77
CA VAL A 86 40.86 -3.77 -28.91
C VAL A 86 39.82 -4.41 -29.82
N GLY A 87 39.98 -5.67 -30.19
CA GLY A 87 39.01 -6.40 -31.01
C GLY A 87 37.61 -6.47 -30.39
N ALA A 88 37.50 -6.60 -29.07
CA ALA A 88 36.22 -6.59 -28.36
C ALA A 88 35.54 -5.21 -28.37
N LEU A 89 36.32 -4.14 -28.18
CA LEU A 89 35.83 -2.75 -28.25
C LEU A 89 35.36 -2.39 -29.66
N MET A 90 36.14 -2.75 -30.69
CA MET A 90 35.80 -2.44 -32.09
C MET A 90 34.59 -3.23 -32.58
N ARG A 91 34.41 -4.50 -32.17
CA ARG A 91 33.22 -5.30 -32.50
C ARG A 91 31.92 -4.69 -31.98
N ARG A 92 31.96 -3.98 -30.85
CA ARG A 92 30.78 -3.30 -30.28
C ARG A 92 30.41 -2.02 -31.03
N GLN A 93 31.35 -1.41 -31.76
CA GLN A 93 31.18 -0.13 -32.44
C GLN A 93 31.84 -0.16 -33.83
N PRO A 94 31.32 -0.93 -34.81
CA PRO A 94 31.99 -1.20 -36.09
C PRO A 94 32.17 0.01 -37.02
N HIS A 95 31.48 1.13 -36.77
CA HIS A 95 31.51 2.34 -37.62
C HIS A 95 32.25 3.53 -36.98
N GLY A 96 33.03 3.30 -35.90
CA GLY A 96 33.64 4.39 -35.12
C GLY A 96 32.68 4.98 -34.09
N GLY A 97 33.21 5.64 -33.06
CA GLY A 97 32.39 6.16 -31.96
C GLY A 97 33.18 6.62 -30.74
N THR A 98 32.45 7.10 -29.73
CA THR A 98 33.00 7.48 -28.42
C THR A 98 32.89 6.33 -27.43
N LEU A 99 34.01 5.93 -26.83
CA LEU A 99 34.09 4.92 -25.77
C LEU A 99 34.28 5.62 -24.41
N HIS A 100 33.59 5.18 -23.37
CA HIS A 100 33.89 5.65 -22.03
C HIS A 100 35.14 4.95 -21.50
N ILE A 101 35.98 5.65 -20.74
CA ILE A 101 37.22 5.06 -20.19
C ILE A 101 36.97 3.88 -19.24
N GLU A 102 35.81 3.82 -18.58
CA GLU A 102 35.41 2.65 -17.79
C GLU A 102 35.14 1.43 -18.66
N ASP A 103 34.52 1.59 -19.84
CA ASP A 103 34.25 0.48 -20.76
C ASP A 103 35.55 -0.20 -21.20
N ILE A 104 36.61 0.60 -21.39
CA ILE A 104 37.94 0.09 -21.72
C ILE A 104 38.52 -0.70 -20.55
N GLN A 105 38.38 -0.21 -19.31
CA GLN A 105 38.88 -0.90 -18.12
C GLN A 105 38.13 -2.21 -17.87
N ASP A 106 36.81 -2.24 -18.06
CA ASP A 106 36.01 -3.45 -17.93
C ASP A 106 36.43 -4.50 -18.96
N GLN A 107 36.73 -4.10 -20.21
CA GLN A 107 37.25 -5.03 -21.21
C GLN A 107 38.67 -5.53 -20.87
N VAL A 108 39.52 -4.70 -20.28
CA VAL A 108 40.85 -5.10 -19.81
C VAL A 108 40.77 -6.13 -18.68
N GLU A 109 39.88 -5.92 -17.71
CA GLU A 109 39.62 -6.88 -16.62
C GLU A 109 39.09 -8.21 -17.16
N LEU A 110 38.09 -8.15 -18.03
CA LEU A 110 37.50 -9.33 -18.65
C LEU A 110 38.52 -10.10 -19.51
N GLY A 111 39.43 -9.39 -20.20
CA GLY A 111 40.55 -9.98 -20.92
C GLY A 111 41.52 -10.71 -19.99
N LEU A 112 41.93 -10.07 -18.89
CA LEU A 112 42.81 -10.67 -17.89
C LEU A 112 42.17 -11.91 -17.23
N MET A 113 40.89 -11.83 -16.84
CA MET A 113 40.16 -12.96 -16.24
C MET A 113 40.04 -14.17 -17.19
N ARG A 114 39.83 -13.94 -18.50
CA ARG A 114 39.72 -15.00 -19.50
C ARG A 114 41.05 -15.66 -19.87
N SER A 115 42.17 -14.98 -19.65
CA SER A 115 43.52 -15.50 -19.95
C SER A 115 44.06 -16.48 -18.90
N GLY A 116 43.37 -16.64 -17.77
CA GLY A 116 43.83 -17.49 -16.66
C GLY A 116 44.86 -16.83 -15.74
N GLU A 117 45.24 -15.57 -15.99
CA GLU A 117 46.19 -14.80 -15.18
C GLU A 117 45.49 -14.15 -13.98
N HIS A 118 44.95 -14.98 -13.08
CA HIS A 118 44.08 -14.56 -11.97
C HIS A 118 44.75 -13.62 -10.96
N ASP A 119 46.05 -13.78 -10.70
CA ASP A 119 46.78 -12.92 -9.76
C ASP A 119 46.99 -11.51 -10.32
N VAL A 120 47.25 -11.40 -11.63
CA VAL A 120 47.36 -10.12 -12.34
C VAL A 120 46.00 -9.44 -12.45
N ALA A 121 44.94 -10.19 -12.75
CA ALA A 121 43.56 -9.69 -12.75
C ALA A 121 43.17 -9.11 -11.38
N ARG A 122 43.44 -9.85 -10.29
CA ARG A 122 43.15 -9.41 -8.92
C ARG A 122 43.91 -8.13 -8.56
N SER A 123 45.21 -8.07 -8.87
CA SER A 123 46.04 -6.90 -8.62
C SER A 123 45.55 -5.67 -9.40
N TYR A 124 45.15 -5.85 -10.66
CA TYR A 124 44.60 -4.80 -11.50
C TYR A 124 43.29 -4.22 -10.93
N VAL A 125 42.35 -5.09 -10.53
CA VAL A 125 41.06 -4.68 -9.93
C VAL A 125 41.28 -3.92 -8.61
N LEU A 126 42.13 -4.44 -7.72
CA LEU A 126 42.44 -3.78 -6.44
C LEU A 126 43.09 -2.41 -6.65
N TYR A 127 43.98 -2.28 -7.65
CA TYR A 127 44.59 -0.99 -8.00
C TYR A 127 43.57 0.01 -8.57
N ARG A 128 42.65 -0.47 -9.42
CA ARG A 128 41.57 0.34 -9.99
C ARG A 128 40.65 0.87 -8.89
N GLU A 129 40.24 -0.01 -7.97
CA GLU A 129 39.34 0.29 -6.85
C GLU A 129 39.97 1.29 -5.88
N ALA A 130 41.22 1.07 -5.46
CA ALA A 130 41.94 1.99 -4.59
C ALA A 130 42.07 3.39 -5.21
N ARG A 131 42.36 3.46 -6.51
CA ARG A 131 42.41 4.72 -7.24
C ARG A 131 41.02 5.35 -7.41
N SER A 132 39.96 4.56 -7.45
CA SER A 132 38.56 5.04 -7.46
C SER A 132 38.20 5.69 -6.14
N HIS A 133 38.51 5.03 -5.03
CA HIS A 133 38.33 5.56 -3.69
C HIS A 133 39.10 6.87 -3.45
N SER A 134 40.39 6.94 -3.82
CA SER A 134 41.16 8.18 -3.67
C SER A 134 40.59 9.34 -4.48
N ARG A 135 39.97 9.06 -5.64
CA ARG A 135 39.30 10.08 -6.45
C ARG A 135 37.97 10.52 -5.84
N ALA A 136 37.17 9.57 -5.35
CA ALA A 136 35.92 9.87 -4.66
C ALA A 136 36.16 10.72 -3.40
N GLN A 137 37.25 10.44 -2.66
CA GLN A 137 37.68 11.26 -1.53
C GLN A 137 38.11 12.67 -1.96
N ALA A 138 38.95 12.80 -3.00
CA ALA A 138 39.38 14.11 -3.52
C ALA A 138 38.22 14.94 -4.10
N GLN A 139 37.15 14.28 -4.56
CA GLN A 139 35.95 14.93 -5.09
C GLN A 139 34.92 15.26 -4.00
N ALA A 140 34.88 14.49 -2.91
CA ALA A 140 34.10 14.81 -1.71
C ALA A 140 34.65 16.01 -0.92
N GLU A 141 35.93 16.34 -1.10
CA GLU A 141 36.55 17.56 -0.57
C GLU A 141 36.18 18.83 -1.36
N GLN A 142 35.53 18.71 -2.52
CA GLN A 142 34.89 19.84 -3.22
C GLN A 142 33.47 20.04 -2.67
N THR A 143 33.23 21.24 -2.14
CA THR A 143 32.02 21.72 -1.43
C THR A 143 30.71 21.07 -1.88
N ALA A 144 29.98 20.48 -0.92
CA ALA A 144 28.63 19.98 -1.11
C ALA A 144 27.71 21.09 -1.62
N PRO A 145 26.85 20.83 -2.62
CA PRO A 145 25.92 21.82 -3.15
C PRO A 145 24.92 22.24 -2.06
N VAL A 146 24.75 23.55 -1.88
CA VAL A 146 23.74 24.12 -0.97
C VAL A 146 22.41 24.12 -1.71
N ILE A 147 21.43 23.36 -1.21
CA ILE A 147 20.07 23.33 -1.75
C ILE A 147 19.33 24.58 -1.28
N HIS A 148 18.68 25.29 -2.20
CA HIS A 148 17.78 26.39 -1.90
C HIS A 148 16.33 25.91 -1.91
N VAL A 149 15.52 26.52 -1.07
CA VAL A 149 14.09 26.26 -0.92
C VAL A 149 13.31 27.50 -1.32
N THR A 150 12.24 27.31 -2.07
CA THR A 150 11.36 28.40 -2.49
C THR A 150 10.25 28.58 -1.46
N GLY A 151 10.21 29.75 -0.82
CA GLY A 151 9.13 30.15 0.09
C GLY A 151 7.81 30.44 -0.63
N GLU A 152 6.72 30.60 0.12
CA GLU A 152 5.42 31.01 -0.45
C GLU A 152 5.46 32.41 -1.08
N ASP A 153 6.40 33.24 -0.64
CA ASP A 153 6.73 34.55 -1.20
C ASP A 153 7.51 34.49 -2.52
N GLY A 154 7.83 33.28 -3.02
CA GLY A 154 8.63 33.06 -4.22
C GLY A 154 10.13 33.34 -4.03
N VAL A 155 10.55 33.68 -2.82
CA VAL A 155 11.96 33.98 -2.51
C VAL A 155 12.69 32.68 -2.20
N GLN A 156 13.84 32.49 -2.84
CA GLN A 156 14.72 31.37 -2.55
C GLN A 156 15.57 31.66 -1.31
N ARG A 157 15.56 30.73 -0.36
CA ARG A 157 16.38 30.78 0.86
C ARG A 157 17.20 29.48 0.97
N PRO A 158 18.41 29.51 1.53
CA PRO A 158 19.15 28.27 1.78
C PRO A 158 18.36 27.34 2.69
N LEU A 159 18.40 26.03 2.41
CA LEU A 159 17.78 25.01 3.25
C LEU A 159 18.36 25.06 4.66
N ASP A 160 17.49 25.23 5.66
CA ASP A 160 17.89 25.23 7.07
C ASP A 160 18.18 23.80 7.54
N MET A 161 19.43 23.38 7.34
CA MET A 161 19.92 22.07 7.73
C MET A 161 19.92 21.86 9.25
N ALA A 162 20.08 22.93 10.04
CA ALA A 162 20.08 22.83 11.50
C ALA A 162 18.68 22.48 12.00
N ARG A 163 17.66 23.16 11.46
CA ARG A 163 16.25 22.89 11.79
C ARG A 163 15.82 21.48 11.37
N ILE A 164 16.21 21.04 10.17
CA ILE A 164 15.91 19.67 9.71
C ILE A 164 16.57 18.63 10.62
N ALA A 165 17.86 18.83 10.95
CA ALA A 165 18.57 17.92 11.81
C ALA A 165 17.91 17.83 13.20
N GLU A 166 17.53 18.95 13.78
CA GLU A 166 16.83 19.01 15.06
C GLU A 166 15.48 18.25 15.02
N GLY A 167 14.66 18.50 13.99
CA GLY A 167 13.37 17.83 13.83
C GLY A 167 13.49 16.32 13.65
N VAL A 168 14.41 15.86 12.80
CA VAL A 168 14.66 14.42 12.58
C VAL A 168 15.27 13.77 13.82
N GLN A 169 16.17 14.46 14.53
CA GLN A 169 16.76 13.96 15.78
C GLN A 169 15.70 13.80 16.87
N SER A 170 14.80 14.77 17.00
CA SER A 170 13.64 14.67 17.89
C SER A 170 12.75 13.48 17.53
N ALA A 171 12.46 13.28 16.23
CA ALA A 171 11.67 12.15 15.77
C ALA A 171 12.33 10.79 16.05
N CYS A 172 13.67 10.70 16.05
CA CYS A 172 14.42 9.47 16.34
C CYS A 172 14.59 9.19 17.84
N ALA A 173 14.24 10.13 18.73
CA ALA A 173 14.51 10.02 20.16
C ALA A 173 13.85 8.78 20.79
N GLY A 174 14.60 8.01 21.58
CA GLY A 174 14.09 6.87 22.34
C GLY A 174 13.73 5.62 21.52
N LEU A 175 14.18 5.51 20.26
CA LEU A 175 13.90 4.36 19.37
C LEU A 175 15.08 3.38 19.23
N GLY A 176 16.05 3.44 20.15
CA GLY A 176 17.24 2.57 20.16
C GLY A 176 18.40 3.09 19.31
N GLU A 177 19.49 2.32 19.29
CA GLU A 177 20.75 2.73 18.63
C GLU A 177 20.78 2.47 17.11
N VAL A 178 19.84 1.69 16.59
CA VAL A 178 19.77 1.32 15.16
C VAL A 178 19.18 2.44 14.29
N VAL A 179 18.36 3.32 14.90
CA VAL A 179 17.71 4.43 14.21
C VAL A 179 18.62 5.64 14.18
N HIS A 180 19.14 5.96 13.00
CA HIS A 180 20.04 7.10 12.81
C HIS A 180 19.36 8.25 12.06
N PRO A 181 19.36 9.48 12.61
CA PRO A 181 18.87 10.69 11.93
C PRO A 181 19.55 10.92 10.58
N ASP A 182 20.87 10.69 10.52
CA ASP A 182 21.65 10.91 9.29
C ASP A 182 21.19 10.05 8.12
N ALA A 183 20.64 8.85 8.39
CA ALA A 183 20.12 7.99 7.33
C ALA A 183 18.91 8.63 6.65
N VAL A 184 18.00 9.22 7.43
CA VAL A 184 16.82 9.94 6.92
C VAL A 184 17.23 11.19 6.17
N ILE A 185 18.14 11.99 6.76
CA ILE A 185 18.60 13.26 6.16
C ILE A 185 19.32 12.99 4.84
N ARG A 186 20.25 12.02 4.79
CA ARG A 186 20.95 11.65 3.55
C ARG A 186 19.99 11.14 2.47
N ALA A 187 18.98 10.34 2.85
CA ALA A 187 17.97 9.87 1.91
C ALA A 187 17.15 11.05 1.35
N ALA A 188 16.71 11.95 2.22
CA ALA A 188 15.92 13.12 1.82
C ALA A 188 16.72 14.08 0.92
N LEU A 189 17.97 14.39 1.26
CA LEU A 189 18.82 15.27 0.44
C LEU A 189 19.10 14.71 -0.95
N LYS A 190 19.13 13.38 -1.10
CA LYS A 190 19.35 12.73 -2.39
C LYS A 190 18.16 12.93 -3.34
N ASP A 191 16.95 12.99 -2.79
CA ASP A 191 15.71 13.08 -3.56
C ASP A 191 15.23 14.54 -3.72
N MET A 192 15.83 15.50 -3.00
CA MET A 192 15.56 16.93 -3.13
C MET A 192 16.31 17.55 -4.32
N TYR A 193 15.64 18.46 -5.02
CA TYR A 193 16.24 19.29 -6.07
C TYR A 193 16.35 20.76 -5.62
N ASP A 194 17.23 21.52 -6.26
CA ASP A 194 17.42 22.94 -5.97
C ASP A 194 16.18 23.76 -6.36
N GLY A 195 15.66 24.55 -5.43
CA GLY A 195 14.42 25.31 -5.58
C GLY A 195 13.15 24.56 -5.16
N VAL A 196 13.27 23.42 -4.46
CA VAL A 196 12.11 22.70 -3.90
C VAL A 196 11.19 23.63 -3.09
N PRO A 197 9.85 23.52 -3.18
CA PRO A 197 8.95 24.33 -2.34
C PRO A 197 9.07 23.98 -0.86
N GLN A 198 8.98 24.98 0.03
CA GLN A 198 9.08 24.78 1.49
C GLN A 198 8.10 23.72 2.02
N HIS A 199 6.87 23.71 1.51
CA HIS A 199 5.84 22.75 1.94
C HIS A 199 6.09 21.31 1.45
N GLU A 200 6.97 21.11 0.47
CA GLU A 200 7.37 19.78 -0.01
C GLU A 200 8.56 19.20 0.75
N VAL A 201 9.38 20.03 1.39
CA VAL A 201 10.55 19.59 2.18
C VAL A 201 10.14 18.58 3.25
N GLN A 202 9.08 18.87 4.01
CA GLN A 202 8.58 17.96 5.04
C GLN A 202 8.00 16.67 4.46
N LYS A 203 7.32 16.74 3.31
CA LYS A 203 6.81 15.53 2.61
C LYS A 203 7.96 14.63 2.17
N CYS A 204 9.05 15.21 1.65
CA CYS A 204 10.25 14.47 1.26
C CYS A 204 10.87 13.75 2.46
N LEU A 205 10.95 14.40 3.64
CA LEU A 205 11.44 13.76 4.87
C LEU A 205 10.58 12.56 5.29
N ILE A 206 9.25 12.69 5.24
CA ILE A 206 8.32 11.60 5.57
C ILE A 206 8.48 10.44 4.59
N LEU A 207 8.50 10.70 3.28
CA LEU A 207 8.66 9.64 2.27
C LEU A 207 10.01 8.94 2.38
N SER A 208 11.07 9.69 2.69
CA SER A 208 12.42 9.16 2.90
C SER A 208 12.49 8.27 4.13
N ALA A 209 11.91 8.71 5.25
CA ALA A 209 11.83 7.91 6.47
C ALA A 209 10.98 6.64 6.25
N ARG A 210 9.88 6.75 5.51
CA ARG A 210 8.99 5.62 5.18
C ARG A 210 9.72 4.52 4.41
N ALA A 211 10.60 4.89 3.47
CA ALA A 211 11.38 3.91 2.70
C ALA A 211 12.36 3.10 3.58
N LEU A 212 12.74 3.62 4.76
CA LEU A 212 13.62 2.93 5.69
C LEU A 212 12.90 1.90 6.58
N ILE A 213 11.55 1.91 6.61
CA ILE A 213 10.74 0.96 7.40
C ILE A 213 11.02 -0.50 6.99
N GLU A 214 11.25 -0.75 5.69
CA GLU A 214 11.56 -2.10 5.20
C GLU A 214 12.87 -2.65 5.77
N LYS A 215 13.83 -1.77 6.10
CA LYS A 215 15.13 -2.15 6.67
C LYS A 215 15.07 -2.27 8.18
N GLU A 216 14.37 -1.34 8.84
CA GLU A 216 14.25 -1.29 10.29
C GLU A 216 12.83 -0.80 10.66
N PRO A 217 11.98 -1.66 11.26
CA PRO A 217 10.61 -1.31 11.63
C PRO A 217 10.48 -0.08 12.55
N ALA A 218 11.48 0.25 13.36
CA ALA A 218 11.45 1.42 14.24
C ALA A 218 11.30 2.76 13.46
N TYR A 219 11.69 2.81 12.19
CA TYR A 219 11.42 3.98 11.32
C TYR A 219 9.91 4.22 11.09
N ASN A 220 9.03 3.26 11.41
CA ASN A 220 7.59 3.47 11.41
C ASN A 220 7.18 4.59 12.37
N PHE A 221 7.79 4.64 13.56
CA PHE A 221 7.54 5.68 14.56
C PHE A 221 8.20 7.00 14.17
N VAL A 222 9.41 6.97 13.59
CA VAL A 222 10.06 8.18 13.06
C VAL A 222 9.18 8.84 12.00
N THR A 223 8.68 8.04 11.05
CA THR A 223 7.81 8.51 9.97
C THR A 223 6.51 9.10 10.52
N ALA A 224 5.92 8.46 11.54
CA ALA A 224 4.74 8.98 12.23
C ALA A 224 5.01 10.31 12.95
N ARG A 225 6.14 10.43 13.64
CA ARG A 225 6.52 11.65 14.38
C ARG A 225 6.82 12.83 13.45
N LEU A 226 7.42 12.57 12.28
CA LEU A 226 7.57 13.59 11.25
C LEU A 226 6.22 14.04 10.69
N LEU A 227 5.30 13.10 10.41
CA LEU A 227 3.93 13.42 10.01
C LEU A 227 3.19 14.22 11.10
N LEU A 228 3.35 13.85 12.37
CA LEU A 228 2.76 14.56 13.50
C LEU A 228 3.21 16.01 13.54
N GLY A 229 4.50 16.29 13.33
CA GLY A 229 5.02 17.65 13.25
C GLY A 229 4.29 18.50 12.20
N ASN A 230 4.02 17.93 11.02
CA ASN A 230 3.27 18.61 9.97
C ASN A 230 1.82 18.87 10.38
N ILE A 231 1.16 17.89 11.02
CA ILE A 231 -0.22 18.02 11.50
C ILE A 231 -0.30 19.12 12.56
N CYS A 232 0.64 19.15 13.50
CA CYS A 232 0.72 20.19 14.52
C CYS A 232 0.90 21.57 13.88
N ALA A 233 1.83 21.71 12.93
CA ALA A 233 2.06 22.96 12.21
C ALA A 233 0.82 23.43 11.42
N GLU A 234 0.11 22.51 10.76
CA GLU A 234 -1.12 22.82 10.03
C GLU A 234 -2.23 23.33 10.96
N VAL A 235 -2.44 22.63 12.08
CA VAL A 235 -3.58 22.84 13.00
C VAL A 235 -3.36 24.04 13.92
N LEU A 236 -2.13 24.21 14.43
CA LEU A 236 -1.73 25.31 15.32
C LEU A 236 -1.31 26.57 14.54
N GLY A 237 -0.87 26.41 13.29
CA GLY A 237 -0.37 27.51 12.45
C GLY A 237 1.09 27.89 12.71
N GLU A 238 1.77 27.16 13.59
CA GLU A 238 3.18 27.36 13.94
C GLU A 238 3.85 26.00 14.22
N GLU A 239 5.16 25.91 13.94
CA GLU A 239 5.95 24.73 14.32
C GLU A 239 6.28 24.80 15.81
N ILE A 240 5.89 23.76 16.55
CA ILE A 240 6.04 23.67 18.00
C ILE A 240 7.06 22.59 18.35
N ALA A 241 7.94 22.89 19.30
CA ALA A 241 8.87 21.91 19.84
C ALA A 241 8.09 20.84 20.64
N ALA A 242 8.50 19.57 20.53
CA ALA A 242 7.80 18.45 21.18
C ALA A 242 7.60 18.65 22.70
N ALA A 243 8.54 19.33 23.38
CA ALA A 243 8.47 19.62 24.82
C ALA A 243 7.35 20.61 25.21
N GLU A 244 6.92 21.47 24.28
CA GLU A 244 5.87 22.48 24.51
C GLU A 244 4.46 21.96 24.16
N MET A 245 4.37 20.76 23.56
CA MET A 245 3.11 20.22 23.07
C MET A 245 2.07 20.03 24.17
N THR A 246 2.47 19.63 25.39
CA THR A 246 1.54 19.50 26.52
C THR A 246 0.84 20.82 26.83
N THR A 247 1.59 21.92 26.89
CA THR A 247 1.02 23.26 27.12
C THR A 247 0.15 23.69 25.95
N ARG A 248 0.60 23.46 24.71
CA ARG A 248 -0.15 23.82 23.51
C ARG A 248 -1.46 23.04 23.37
N TYR A 249 -1.50 21.77 23.76
CA TYR A 249 -2.74 21.00 23.81
C TYR A 249 -3.78 21.65 24.73
N ALA A 250 -3.36 22.02 25.94
CA ALA A 250 -4.25 22.63 26.93
C ALA A 250 -4.78 24.00 26.47
N GLU A 251 -3.94 24.81 25.81
CA GLU A 251 -4.33 26.10 25.23
C GLU A 251 -5.23 25.96 23.99
N TYR A 252 -4.96 24.97 23.14
CA TYR A 252 -5.65 24.77 21.88
C TYR A 252 -7.02 24.13 22.05
N PHE A 253 -7.18 23.18 22.97
CA PHE A 253 -8.39 22.37 23.11
C PHE A 253 -9.68 23.20 23.27
N PRO A 254 -9.76 24.24 24.14
CA PRO A 254 -10.94 25.10 24.21
C PRO A 254 -11.21 25.87 22.91
N ARG A 255 -10.15 26.28 22.20
CA ARG A 255 -10.27 26.95 20.88
C ARG A 255 -10.82 25.99 19.83
N PHE A 256 -10.40 24.74 19.84
CA PHE A 256 -10.93 23.68 18.99
C PHE A 256 -12.43 23.50 19.20
N ILE A 257 -12.90 23.34 20.44
CA ILE A 257 -14.34 23.17 20.74
C ILE A 257 -15.14 24.37 20.19
N LYS A 258 -14.69 25.60 20.46
CA LYS A 258 -15.35 26.81 19.97
C LYS A 258 -15.38 26.88 18.44
N ARG A 259 -14.26 26.57 17.77
CA ARG A 259 -14.14 26.57 16.31
C ARG A 259 -15.01 25.49 15.66
N GLY A 260 -15.02 24.29 16.23
CA GLY A 260 -15.83 23.17 15.74
C GLY A 260 -17.33 23.41 15.90
N ILE A 261 -17.77 24.04 16.99
CA ILE A 261 -19.17 24.47 17.18
C ILE A 261 -19.54 25.57 16.18
N ALA A 262 -18.69 26.59 16.01
CA ALA A 262 -18.94 27.69 15.08
C ALA A 262 -19.03 27.22 13.61
N ALA A 263 -18.30 26.16 13.27
CA ALA A 263 -18.37 25.50 11.96
C ALA A 263 -19.48 24.44 11.85
N GLU A 264 -20.35 24.31 12.86
CA GLU A 264 -21.44 23.34 12.95
C GLU A 264 -21.01 21.86 12.89
N LEU A 265 -19.73 21.57 13.15
CA LEU A 265 -19.18 20.22 13.17
C LEU A 265 -19.43 19.53 14.51
N LEU A 266 -19.40 20.28 15.62
CA LEU A 266 -19.53 19.77 16.98
C LEU A 266 -20.91 20.07 17.59
N ASP A 267 -21.34 19.19 18.51
CA ASP A 267 -22.53 19.43 19.35
C ASP A 267 -22.24 20.57 20.34
N GLU A 268 -23.12 21.56 20.41
CA GLU A 268 -23.01 22.73 21.29
C GLU A 268 -22.90 22.34 22.77
N ARG A 269 -23.47 21.20 23.16
CA ARG A 269 -23.41 20.70 24.54
C ARG A 269 -21.99 20.37 25.00
N LEU A 270 -21.04 20.14 24.08
CA LEU A 270 -19.63 19.96 24.44
C LEU A 270 -19.03 21.19 25.13
N ALA A 271 -19.54 22.40 24.84
CA ALA A 271 -19.11 23.61 25.52
C ALA A 271 -19.54 23.69 27.00
N SER A 272 -20.46 22.81 27.45
CA SER A 272 -20.94 22.77 28.84
C SER A 272 -20.08 21.94 29.80
N PHE A 273 -19.00 21.33 29.30
CA PHE A 273 -18.00 20.63 30.12
C PHE A 273 -17.02 21.62 30.75
N ASP A 274 -16.38 21.20 31.84
CA ASP A 274 -15.20 21.88 32.37
C ASP A 274 -13.98 21.66 31.45
N LEU A 275 -13.88 22.46 30.39
CA LEU A 275 -12.80 22.34 29.41
C LEU A 275 -11.41 22.54 30.02
N PRO A 276 -11.17 23.47 30.97
CA PRO A 276 -9.89 23.56 31.67
C PRO A 276 -9.51 22.27 32.42
N ARG A 277 -10.46 21.63 33.10
CA ARG A 277 -10.22 20.35 33.77
C ARG A 277 -9.85 19.24 32.78
N LEU A 278 -10.59 19.12 31.68
CA LEU A 278 -10.31 18.11 30.64
C LEU A 278 -8.98 18.39 29.90
N ALA A 279 -8.69 19.66 29.63
CA ALA A 279 -7.45 20.09 28.98
C ALA A 279 -6.20 19.69 29.78
N ALA A 280 -6.29 19.68 31.12
CA ALA A 280 -5.19 19.28 31.99
C ALA A 280 -4.86 17.78 31.91
N GLU A 281 -5.80 16.95 31.44
CA GLU A 281 -5.61 15.50 31.30
C GLU A 281 -5.02 15.09 29.94
N LEU A 282 -4.94 16.03 28.98
CA LEU A 282 -4.36 15.75 27.66
C LEU A 282 -2.87 15.43 27.77
N ASP A 283 -2.49 14.23 27.32
CA ASP A 283 -1.13 13.71 27.42
C ASP A 283 -0.45 13.66 26.04
N ALA A 284 0.38 14.67 25.76
CA ALA A 284 1.11 14.79 24.50
C ALA A 284 2.08 13.62 24.24
N SER A 285 2.54 12.93 25.29
CA SER A 285 3.47 11.80 25.13
C SER A 285 2.84 10.64 24.38
N ARG A 286 1.51 10.53 24.39
CA ARG A 286 0.74 9.48 23.70
C ARG A 286 0.75 9.64 22.19
N ASP A 287 1.06 10.83 21.67
CA ASP A 287 1.23 11.01 20.23
C ASP A 287 2.43 10.19 19.69
N LEU A 288 3.42 9.91 20.53
CA LEU A 288 4.61 9.15 20.16
C LEU A 288 4.34 7.63 20.05
N GLN A 289 3.15 7.16 20.42
CA GLN A 289 2.73 5.77 20.33
C GLN A 289 2.27 5.39 18.90
N PHE A 290 1.94 6.37 18.07
CA PHE A 290 1.43 6.11 16.73
C PHE A 290 2.51 5.54 15.80
N GLY A 291 2.14 4.47 15.09
CA GLY A 291 2.78 4.09 13.84
C GLY A 291 2.26 4.94 12.66
N TYR A 292 3.02 4.99 11.57
CA TYR A 292 2.74 5.86 10.42
C TYR A 292 1.36 5.60 9.82
N LEU A 293 1.02 4.33 9.56
CA LEU A 293 -0.29 3.96 8.99
C LEU A 293 -1.46 4.39 9.88
N GLY A 294 -1.29 4.29 11.21
CA GLY A 294 -2.31 4.69 12.17
C GLY A 294 -2.58 6.19 12.13
N LEU A 295 -1.52 7.00 12.22
CA LEU A 295 -1.65 8.46 12.18
C LEU A 295 -2.14 8.96 10.82
N GLN A 296 -1.60 8.41 9.73
CA GLN A 296 -2.05 8.73 8.37
C GLN A 296 -3.54 8.42 8.18
N THR A 297 -4.01 7.28 8.71
CA THR A 297 -5.43 6.92 8.67
C THR A 297 -6.30 7.94 9.40
N LEU A 298 -5.88 8.41 10.58
CA LEU A 298 -6.61 9.43 11.33
C LEU A 298 -6.64 10.76 10.58
N TYR A 299 -5.49 11.20 10.05
CA TYR A 299 -5.38 12.45 9.29
C TYR A 299 -6.24 12.47 8.02
N ASP A 300 -6.21 11.38 7.25
CA ASP A 300 -6.89 11.30 5.97
C ASP A 300 -8.41 11.25 6.12
N ARG A 301 -8.90 10.64 7.20
CA ARG A 301 -10.31 10.25 7.30
C ARG A 301 -11.02 10.69 8.56
N TYR A 302 -10.37 10.74 9.72
CA TYR A 302 -11.06 10.91 11.01
C TYR A 302 -10.98 12.32 11.58
N PHE A 303 -9.85 13.00 11.41
CA PHE A 303 -9.68 14.35 11.94
C PHE A 303 -10.62 15.33 11.26
N LEU A 304 -11.30 16.14 12.08
CA LEU A 304 -12.17 17.19 11.58
C LEU A 304 -11.37 18.22 10.78
N HIS A 305 -11.98 18.73 9.71
CA HIS A 305 -11.40 19.71 8.83
C HIS A 305 -12.44 20.74 8.37
N ILE A 306 -11.97 21.93 8.00
CA ILE A 306 -12.76 23.02 7.43
C ILE A 306 -12.03 23.44 6.15
N GLU A 307 -12.70 23.40 5.00
CA GLU A 307 -12.09 23.75 3.70
C GLU A 307 -10.76 23.00 3.48
N ASP A 308 -10.79 21.67 3.67
CA ASP A 308 -9.65 20.74 3.59
C ASP A 308 -8.49 20.95 4.59
N LYS A 309 -8.55 21.99 5.43
CA LYS A 309 -7.58 22.24 6.50
C LYS A 309 -8.02 21.56 7.80
N ARG A 310 -7.15 20.70 8.35
CA ARG A 310 -7.41 20.00 9.61
C ARG A 310 -7.45 21.00 10.76
N ILE A 311 -8.37 20.74 11.68
CA ILE A 311 -8.55 21.54 12.89
C ILE A 311 -8.37 20.71 14.16
N GLU A 312 -8.04 19.43 14.02
CA GLU A 312 -8.03 18.48 15.12
C GLU A 312 -6.67 17.80 15.25
N LEU A 313 -6.16 17.75 16.48
CA LEU A 313 -4.94 17.05 16.87
C LEU A 313 -5.28 15.65 17.44
N PRO A 314 -4.34 14.69 17.46
CA PRO A 314 -4.63 13.32 17.90
C PRO A 314 -5.20 13.21 19.32
N GLN A 315 -4.64 13.90 20.32
CA GLN A 315 -5.20 13.83 21.68
C GLN A 315 -6.54 14.55 21.80
N VAL A 316 -6.73 15.64 21.06
CA VAL A 316 -8.01 16.36 20.97
C VAL A 316 -9.09 15.47 20.35
N PHE A 317 -8.74 14.68 19.34
CA PHE A 317 -9.62 13.69 18.72
C PHE A 317 -10.13 12.67 19.75
N PHE A 318 -9.23 12.07 20.54
CA PHE A 318 -9.65 11.11 21.56
C PHE A 318 -10.50 11.77 22.65
N MET A 319 -10.13 12.98 23.08
CA MET A 319 -10.91 13.74 24.06
C MET A 319 -12.30 14.09 23.54
N ARG A 320 -12.43 14.52 22.27
CA ARG A 320 -13.75 14.75 21.64
C ARG A 320 -14.61 13.49 21.67
N VAL A 321 -14.04 12.35 21.28
CA VAL A 321 -14.78 11.07 21.28
C VAL A 321 -15.25 10.74 22.69
N ALA A 322 -14.37 10.84 23.68
CA ALA A 322 -14.68 10.60 25.09
C ALA A 322 -15.79 11.51 25.62
N MET A 323 -15.70 12.83 25.36
CA MET A 323 -16.75 13.78 25.75
C MET A 323 -18.08 13.45 25.08
N GLY A 324 -18.05 13.10 23.80
CA GLY A 324 -19.24 12.72 23.04
C GLY A 324 -19.97 11.52 23.64
N LEU A 325 -19.23 10.52 24.13
CA LEU A 325 -19.78 9.35 24.81
C LEU A 325 -20.30 9.67 26.21
N ALA A 326 -19.66 10.59 26.92
CA ALA A 326 -20.01 10.97 28.29
C ALA A 326 -21.07 12.10 28.39
N LEU A 327 -21.63 12.59 27.27
CA LEU A 327 -22.57 13.73 27.22
C LEU A 327 -23.73 13.63 28.24
N ASN A 328 -24.24 12.42 28.46
CA ASN A 328 -25.40 12.15 29.31
C ASN A 328 -25.05 11.39 30.60
N GLU A 329 -23.76 11.26 30.94
CA GLU A 329 -23.33 10.69 32.21
C GLU A 329 -23.70 11.61 33.39
N ILE A 330 -23.83 11.03 34.59
CA ILE A 330 -24.12 11.82 35.80
C ILE A 330 -22.88 12.66 36.18
N ASP A 331 -21.71 12.02 36.21
CA ASP A 331 -20.41 12.66 36.41
C ASP A 331 -19.64 12.67 35.08
N ARG A 332 -20.00 13.64 34.22
CA ARG A 332 -19.56 13.73 32.83
C ARG A 332 -18.05 13.87 32.72
N GLU A 333 -17.44 14.73 33.53
CA GLU A 333 -16.00 14.99 33.51
C GLU A 333 -15.21 13.74 33.91
N THR A 334 -15.55 13.11 35.03
CA THR A 334 -14.82 11.91 35.49
C THR A 334 -14.91 10.77 34.48
N ARG A 335 -16.09 10.54 33.89
CA ARG A 335 -16.27 9.52 32.83
C ARG A 335 -15.54 9.88 31.53
N THR A 336 -15.52 11.15 31.16
CA THR A 336 -14.75 11.61 29.99
C THR A 336 -13.27 11.31 30.16
N ILE A 337 -12.70 11.59 31.33
CA ILE A 337 -11.28 11.35 31.62
C ILE A 337 -10.97 9.86 31.56
N GLU A 338 -11.82 9.02 32.17
CA GLU A 338 -11.71 7.55 32.09
C GLU A 338 -11.71 7.06 30.63
N PHE A 339 -12.68 7.49 29.82
CA PHE A 339 -12.79 7.10 28.41
C PHE A 339 -11.61 7.63 27.58
N TYR A 340 -11.17 8.86 27.82
CA TYR A 340 -10.02 9.43 27.14
C TYR A 340 -8.76 8.60 27.40
N HIS A 341 -8.50 8.23 28.66
CA HIS A 341 -7.32 7.46 28.98
C HIS A 341 -7.34 6.07 28.34
N LEU A 342 -8.50 5.41 28.33
CA LEU A 342 -8.69 4.10 27.70
C LEU A 342 -8.50 4.14 26.17
N LEU A 343 -8.97 5.21 25.51
CA LEU A 343 -8.84 5.37 24.05
C LEU A 343 -7.43 5.78 23.63
N SER A 344 -6.85 6.77 24.31
CA SER A 344 -5.55 7.34 23.94
C SER A 344 -4.35 6.49 24.33
N SER A 345 -4.52 5.49 25.22
CA SER A 345 -3.51 4.45 25.49
C SER A 345 -3.54 3.29 24.48
N PHE A 346 -4.54 3.26 23.60
CA PHE A 346 -4.85 2.15 22.69
C PHE A 346 -5.24 0.82 23.37
N ASP A 347 -5.55 0.83 24.67
CA ASP A 347 -6.02 -0.37 25.38
C ASP A 347 -7.39 -0.84 24.85
N PHE A 348 -8.21 0.11 24.39
CA PHE A 348 -9.44 -0.16 23.66
C PHE A 348 -9.64 0.88 22.57
N MET A 349 -10.28 0.48 21.47
CA MET A 349 -10.62 1.37 20.38
C MET A 349 -12.08 1.21 20.01
N CYS A 350 -12.82 2.31 20.00
CA CYS A 350 -14.21 2.31 19.55
C CYS A 350 -14.32 1.92 18.07
N SER A 351 -15.52 1.49 17.68
CA SER A 351 -15.84 1.25 16.28
C SER A 351 -15.69 2.53 15.43
N THR A 352 -15.49 2.34 14.12
CA THR A 352 -15.36 3.46 13.17
C THR A 352 -16.47 4.52 13.28
N PRO A 353 -17.78 4.21 13.23
CA PRO A 353 -18.83 5.23 13.34
C PRO A 353 -18.77 6.02 14.65
N THR A 354 -18.41 5.37 15.76
CA THR A 354 -18.24 6.02 17.06
C THR A 354 -17.11 7.05 17.00
N LEU A 355 -15.92 6.65 16.51
CA LEU A 355 -14.78 7.56 16.38
C LEU A 355 -15.06 8.76 15.45
N PHE A 356 -15.79 8.52 14.36
CA PHE A 356 -16.17 9.56 13.40
C PHE A 356 -17.17 10.56 13.96
N ASN A 357 -18.21 10.06 14.62
CA ASN A 357 -19.41 10.86 14.87
C ASN A 357 -19.55 11.30 16.33
N SER A 358 -18.84 10.70 17.29
CA SER A 358 -18.91 11.12 18.69
C SER A 358 -18.55 12.59 18.87
N GLY A 359 -19.41 13.32 19.58
CA GLY A 359 -19.25 14.75 19.84
C GLY A 359 -19.70 15.67 18.70
N THR A 360 -20.21 15.11 17.59
CA THR A 360 -20.76 15.89 16.46
C THR A 360 -22.26 16.13 16.63
N ARG A 361 -22.82 17.13 15.92
CA ARG A 361 -24.26 17.47 15.98
C ARG A 361 -25.19 16.29 15.65
N ARG A 362 -24.74 15.34 14.84
CA ARG A 362 -25.47 14.13 14.47
C ARG A 362 -24.61 12.90 14.74
N SER A 363 -24.54 12.54 16.01
CA SER A 363 -23.74 11.43 16.52
C SER A 363 -24.34 10.06 16.17
N GLN A 364 -24.25 9.62 14.90
CA GLN A 364 -24.61 8.25 14.49
C GLN A 364 -23.49 7.27 14.93
N LEU A 365 -23.57 6.79 16.17
CA LEU A 365 -22.46 6.03 16.79
C LEU A 365 -22.36 4.57 16.37
N SER A 366 -23.46 4.02 15.86
CA SER A 366 -23.57 2.66 15.37
C SER A 366 -23.81 2.68 13.86
N SER A 367 -23.36 1.66 13.17
CA SER A 367 -23.52 1.55 11.72
C SER A 367 -23.85 0.14 11.25
N CYS A 368 -24.17 -0.81 12.15
CA CYS A 368 -24.55 -2.16 11.75
C CYS A 368 -26.01 -2.38 12.13
N TYR A 369 -26.84 -2.73 11.15
CA TYR A 369 -28.26 -2.92 11.37
C TYR A 369 -28.73 -4.24 10.77
N LEU A 370 -29.73 -4.84 11.41
CA LEU A 370 -30.42 -6.02 10.94
C LEU A 370 -31.90 -5.69 10.76
N THR A 371 -32.48 -6.14 9.66
CA THR A 371 -33.92 -6.01 9.37
C THR A 371 -34.46 -7.35 8.89
N THR A 372 -35.73 -7.63 9.17
CA THR A 372 -36.48 -8.74 8.56
C THR A 372 -37.53 -8.13 7.63
N VAL A 373 -37.70 -8.70 6.44
CA VAL A 373 -38.56 -8.16 5.39
C VAL A 373 -39.90 -8.91 5.39
N ALA A 374 -41.00 -8.17 5.54
CA ALA A 374 -42.35 -8.76 5.53
C ALA A 374 -42.79 -9.22 4.12
N ASP A 375 -43.67 -10.23 4.07
CA ASP A 375 -44.22 -10.82 2.83
C ASP A 375 -45.40 -10.05 2.21
N ASP A 376 -45.27 -8.73 2.16
CA ASP A 376 -46.22 -7.83 1.52
C ASP A 376 -45.50 -6.65 0.84
N LEU A 377 -46.14 -6.06 -0.17
CA LEU A 377 -45.46 -5.07 -1.02
C LEU A 377 -45.10 -3.80 -0.26
N ASP A 378 -45.94 -3.37 0.68
CA ASP A 378 -45.69 -2.16 1.47
C ASP A 378 -44.52 -2.40 2.42
N GLY A 379 -44.49 -3.56 3.10
CA GLY A 379 -43.37 -3.98 3.94
C GLY A 379 -42.04 -4.12 3.20
N ILE A 380 -42.06 -4.69 1.98
CA ILE A 380 -40.86 -4.80 1.12
C ILE A 380 -40.30 -3.42 0.78
N TYR A 381 -41.15 -2.49 0.34
CA TYR A 381 -40.69 -1.15 -0.04
C TYR A 381 -40.33 -0.27 1.16
N GLU A 382 -40.97 -0.46 2.31
CA GLU A 382 -40.54 0.21 3.55
C GLU A 382 -39.15 -0.29 3.98
N ALA A 383 -38.87 -1.60 3.89
CA ALA A 383 -37.53 -2.12 4.15
C ALA A 383 -36.46 -1.55 3.19
N ILE A 384 -36.79 -1.39 1.90
CA ILE A 384 -35.89 -0.74 0.93
C ILE A 384 -35.65 0.73 1.28
N LYS A 385 -36.69 1.46 1.71
CA LYS A 385 -36.56 2.84 2.19
C LYS A 385 -35.71 2.93 3.45
N GLU A 386 -35.90 2.03 4.41
CA GLU A 386 -35.07 1.94 5.62
C GLU A 386 -33.61 1.66 5.26
N ASN A 387 -33.36 0.72 4.35
CA ASN A 387 -32.02 0.44 3.83
C ASN A 387 -31.34 1.71 3.28
N ALA A 388 -32.07 2.52 2.50
CA ALA A 388 -31.54 3.77 1.97
C ALA A 388 -31.23 4.80 3.08
N LEU A 389 -32.12 4.94 4.06
CA LEU A 389 -31.97 5.89 5.16
C LEU A 389 -30.81 5.51 6.09
N LEU A 390 -30.68 4.23 6.43
CA LEU A 390 -29.59 3.71 7.27
C LEU A 390 -28.24 3.77 6.54
N SER A 391 -28.23 3.48 5.23
CA SER A 391 -27.03 3.59 4.41
C SER A 391 -26.54 5.03 4.26
N LYS A 392 -27.41 6.04 4.34
CA LYS A 392 -27.05 7.46 4.16
C LYS A 392 -25.87 7.90 5.04
N PHE A 393 -25.73 7.32 6.23
CA PHE A 393 -24.67 7.63 7.19
C PHE A 393 -23.68 6.47 7.37
N ALA A 394 -23.41 5.75 6.28
CA ALA A 394 -22.46 4.64 6.24
C ALA A 394 -22.87 3.40 7.07
N GLY A 395 -24.18 3.16 7.21
CA GLY A 395 -24.69 1.90 7.74
C GLY A 395 -24.39 0.71 6.82
N GLY A 396 -23.85 -0.37 7.39
CA GLY A 396 -23.88 -1.72 6.83
C GLY A 396 -25.15 -2.44 7.26
N LEU A 397 -25.70 -3.25 6.35
CA LEU A 397 -27.05 -3.81 6.49
C LEU A 397 -27.04 -5.33 6.34
N GLY A 398 -27.72 -6.01 7.24
CA GLY A 398 -28.15 -7.41 7.08
C GLY A 398 -29.67 -7.44 6.91
N ASN A 399 -30.16 -7.96 5.80
CA ASN A 399 -31.58 -8.13 5.57
C ASN A 399 -31.91 -9.61 5.55
N ASP A 400 -32.80 -10.05 6.43
CA ASP A 400 -33.46 -11.33 6.31
C ASP A 400 -34.62 -11.23 5.31
N TRP A 401 -34.52 -12.01 4.23
CA TRP A 401 -35.48 -12.07 3.13
C TRP A 401 -36.34 -13.33 3.16
N THR A 402 -36.17 -14.18 4.18
CA THR A 402 -36.73 -15.53 4.20
C THR A 402 -38.24 -15.56 4.17
N GLN A 403 -38.91 -14.59 4.79
CA GLN A 403 -40.37 -14.57 4.83
C GLN A 403 -41.01 -14.23 3.46
N VAL A 404 -40.29 -13.58 2.55
CA VAL A 404 -40.85 -13.15 1.25
C VAL A 404 -41.12 -14.37 0.37
N ARG A 405 -42.37 -14.52 -0.10
CA ARG A 405 -42.82 -15.71 -0.84
C ARG A 405 -42.04 -15.95 -2.13
N ALA A 406 -41.81 -17.23 -2.42
CA ALA A 406 -40.97 -17.66 -3.52
C ALA A 406 -41.66 -17.63 -4.91
N LEU A 407 -40.89 -17.92 -5.96
CA LEU A 407 -41.39 -18.02 -7.34
C LEU A 407 -42.55 -19.02 -7.46
N GLY A 408 -43.63 -18.62 -8.14
CA GLY A 408 -44.81 -19.45 -8.35
C GLY A 408 -45.83 -19.42 -7.21
N ALA A 409 -45.50 -18.84 -6.05
CA ALA A 409 -46.42 -18.68 -4.94
C ALA A 409 -47.60 -17.76 -5.33
N ARG A 410 -48.81 -18.07 -4.84
CA ARG A 410 -50.01 -17.31 -5.17
C ARG A 410 -49.97 -15.93 -4.50
N ILE A 411 -50.30 -14.89 -5.25
CA ILE A 411 -50.50 -13.55 -4.71
C ILE A 411 -51.99 -13.31 -4.44
N LYS A 412 -52.33 -13.09 -3.17
CA LYS A 412 -53.70 -12.73 -2.76
C LYS A 412 -54.02 -11.33 -3.28
N GLY A 413 -55.19 -11.13 -3.88
CA GLY A 413 -55.61 -9.84 -4.45
C GLY A 413 -55.37 -9.73 -5.97
N THR A 414 -54.12 -9.85 -6.43
CA THR A 414 -53.81 -9.78 -7.88
C THR A 414 -54.14 -11.07 -8.64
N ASN A 415 -54.32 -12.18 -7.92
CA ASN A 415 -54.58 -13.52 -8.46
C ASN A 415 -53.51 -13.99 -9.46
N GLY A 416 -52.31 -13.42 -9.39
CA GLY A 416 -51.12 -13.83 -10.13
C GLY A 416 -50.18 -14.74 -9.33
N GLN A 417 -49.01 -14.98 -9.90
CA GLN A 417 -47.92 -15.74 -9.28
C GLN A 417 -46.73 -14.82 -8.98
N SER A 418 -46.12 -14.99 -7.81
CA SER A 418 -44.88 -14.31 -7.42
C SER A 418 -43.75 -14.66 -8.37
N GLN A 419 -42.85 -13.70 -8.60
CA GLN A 419 -41.59 -13.90 -9.32
C GLN A 419 -40.41 -14.22 -8.38
N GLY A 420 -40.71 -14.44 -7.10
CA GLY A 420 -39.73 -14.76 -6.06
C GLY A 420 -39.00 -13.53 -5.52
N VAL A 421 -37.96 -13.78 -4.73
CA VAL A 421 -37.22 -12.73 -4.00
C VAL A 421 -36.27 -11.94 -4.90
N VAL A 422 -35.74 -12.55 -5.97
CA VAL A 422 -34.63 -11.98 -6.76
C VAL A 422 -34.94 -10.63 -7.41
N PRO A 423 -36.13 -10.39 -8.01
CA PRO A 423 -36.47 -9.07 -8.53
C PRO A 423 -36.41 -7.95 -7.48
N PHE A 424 -36.83 -8.23 -6.24
CA PHE A 424 -36.74 -7.26 -5.14
C PHE A 424 -35.28 -7.07 -4.67
N LEU A 425 -34.50 -8.15 -4.61
CA LEU A 425 -33.07 -8.08 -4.32
C LEU A 425 -32.29 -7.24 -5.36
N LYS A 426 -32.73 -7.22 -6.63
CA LYS A 426 -32.16 -6.31 -7.65
C LYS A 426 -32.42 -4.84 -7.30
N VAL A 427 -33.59 -4.51 -6.75
CA VAL A 427 -33.88 -3.13 -6.28
C VAL A 427 -32.98 -2.77 -5.09
N VAL A 428 -32.73 -3.71 -4.18
CA VAL A 428 -31.80 -3.52 -3.05
C VAL A 428 -30.37 -3.29 -3.55
N ASN A 429 -29.91 -4.08 -4.51
CA ASN A 429 -28.61 -3.92 -5.17
C ASN A 429 -28.41 -2.49 -5.68
N ASP A 430 -29.37 -1.99 -6.46
CA ASP A 430 -29.27 -0.68 -7.08
C ASP A 430 -29.44 0.45 -6.06
N THR A 431 -30.20 0.21 -4.98
CA THR A 431 -30.30 1.14 -3.85
C THR A 431 -28.96 1.28 -3.12
N ALA A 432 -28.23 0.18 -2.91
CA ALA A 432 -26.91 0.22 -2.29
C ALA A 432 -25.91 1.03 -3.12
N VAL A 433 -25.95 0.86 -4.46
CA VAL A 433 -25.14 1.64 -5.40
C VAL A 433 -25.55 3.11 -5.42
N ALA A 434 -26.84 3.42 -5.35
CA ALA A 434 -27.32 4.80 -5.38
C ALA A 434 -26.90 5.60 -4.13
N VAL A 435 -26.93 4.98 -2.94
CA VAL A 435 -26.69 5.69 -1.68
C VAL A 435 -25.20 5.78 -1.30
N ASN A 436 -24.38 4.78 -1.66
CA ASN A 436 -22.91 4.80 -1.53
C ASN A 436 -22.38 5.40 -0.22
N GLN A 437 -22.99 5.03 0.92
CA GLN A 437 -22.59 5.49 2.26
C GLN A 437 -22.34 7.00 2.39
N GLY A 438 -23.13 7.83 1.70
CA GLY A 438 -22.95 9.28 1.71
C GLY A 438 -21.66 9.75 1.04
N GLY A 439 -21.13 8.99 0.08
CA GLY A 439 -19.91 9.29 -0.69
C GLY A 439 -18.60 8.93 0.02
N LYS A 440 -18.64 8.44 1.26
CA LYS A 440 -17.42 8.11 2.02
C LYS A 440 -16.84 6.74 1.68
N ARG A 441 -17.70 5.73 1.39
CA ARG A 441 -17.33 4.34 1.06
C ARG A 441 -18.41 3.69 0.19
N LYS A 442 -18.13 2.54 -0.43
CA LYS A 442 -19.15 1.78 -1.18
C LYS A 442 -20.23 1.27 -0.21
N GLY A 443 -21.50 1.35 -0.63
CA GLY A 443 -22.63 0.71 0.06
C GLY A 443 -22.40 -0.80 0.23
N ALA A 444 -22.77 -1.36 1.37
CA ALA A 444 -22.67 -2.79 1.64
C ALA A 444 -23.94 -3.26 2.35
N VAL A 445 -24.59 -4.24 1.74
CA VAL A 445 -25.80 -4.90 2.24
C VAL A 445 -25.67 -6.39 2.00
N CYS A 446 -26.09 -7.20 2.97
CA CYS A 446 -26.08 -8.65 2.90
C CYS A 446 -27.52 -9.16 3.02
N ALA A 447 -28.02 -9.82 1.98
CA ALA A 447 -29.28 -10.56 2.06
C ALA A 447 -29.03 -11.94 2.67
N TYR A 448 -29.92 -12.37 3.56
CA TYR A 448 -29.97 -13.70 4.15
C TYR A 448 -31.21 -14.43 3.64
N LEU A 449 -31.05 -15.72 3.35
CA LEU A 449 -32.13 -16.59 2.92
C LEU A 449 -31.93 -17.99 3.51
N GLU A 450 -33.00 -18.57 4.06
CA GLU A 450 -32.91 -19.93 4.61
C GLU A 450 -32.78 -21.02 3.55
N THR A 451 -32.08 -22.10 3.90
CA THR A 451 -31.72 -23.17 2.95
C THR A 451 -32.93 -23.96 2.42
N TRP A 452 -34.07 -23.95 3.12
CA TRP A 452 -35.31 -24.59 2.65
C TRP A 452 -36.15 -23.69 1.74
N HIS A 453 -35.75 -22.43 1.53
CA HIS A 453 -36.51 -21.51 0.70
C HIS A 453 -36.52 -21.97 -0.78
N LEU A 454 -37.67 -21.94 -1.44
CA LEU A 454 -37.82 -22.43 -2.83
C LEU A 454 -36.91 -21.72 -3.84
N ASP A 455 -36.62 -20.43 -3.62
CA ASP A 455 -35.71 -19.64 -4.47
C ASP A 455 -34.20 -19.83 -4.14
N ILE A 456 -33.83 -20.73 -3.21
CA ILE A 456 -32.45 -20.84 -2.72
C ILE A 456 -31.43 -21.10 -3.83
N GLU A 457 -31.74 -21.94 -4.82
CA GLU A 457 -30.81 -22.24 -5.92
C GLU A 457 -30.52 -21.02 -6.78
N GLU A 458 -31.52 -20.15 -7.01
CA GLU A 458 -31.31 -18.89 -7.71
C GLU A 458 -30.51 -17.91 -6.87
N PHE A 459 -30.81 -17.87 -5.56
CA PHE A 459 -30.13 -17.02 -4.60
C PHE A 459 -28.62 -17.29 -4.53
N LEU A 460 -28.22 -18.57 -4.56
CA LEU A 460 -26.80 -18.97 -4.57
C LEU A 460 -26.05 -18.50 -5.84
N ASP A 461 -26.77 -18.24 -6.93
CA ASP A 461 -26.21 -17.85 -8.23
C ASP A 461 -26.14 -16.33 -8.44
N LEU A 462 -26.69 -15.52 -7.52
CA LEU A 462 -26.82 -14.06 -7.64
C LEU A 462 -25.50 -13.33 -7.91
N ARG A 463 -24.38 -13.90 -7.46
CA ARG A 463 -23.03 -13.31 -7.57
C ARG A 463 -22.17 -13.90 -8.69
N LYS A 464 -22.69 -14.83 -9.51
CA LYS A 464 -21.94 -15.36 -10.65
C LYS A 464 -21.66 -14.25 -11.67
N ASN A 465 -20.43 -14.22 -12.20
CA ASN A 465 -19.98 -13.23 -13.20
C ASN A 465 -20.68 -13.37 -14.57
N THR A 466 -21.29 -14.52 -14.85
CA THR A 466 -21.95 -14.83 -16.12
C THR A 466 -23.39 -15.29 -15.89
N GLY A 467 -24.25 -15.09 -16.89
CA GLY A 467 -25.66 -15.46 -16.88
C GLY A 467 -26.55 -14.29 -17.27
N ASP A 468 -27.86 -14.42 -17.02
CA ASP A 468 -28.82 -13.33 -17.21
C ASP A 468 -28.68 -12.28 -16.11
N ASP A 469 -28.30 -11.05 -16.48
CA ASP A 469 -28.09 -9.93 -15.55
C ASP A 469 -29.34 -9.58 -14.73
N ARG A 470 -30.54 -9.87 -15.27
CA ARG A 470 -31.80 -9.68 -14.55
C ARG A 470 -31.89 -10.52 -13.28
N ARG A 471 -31.09 -11.58 -13.16
CA ARG A 471 -31.02 -12.51 -12.03
C ARG A 471 -29.65 -12.41 -11.32
N ARG A 472 -29.03 -11.23 -11.32
CA ARG A 472 -27.73 -10.96 -10.69
C ARG A 472 -27.77 -9.70 -9.83
N THR A 473 -27.04 -9.74 -8.71
CA THR A 473 -26.87 -8.63 -7.77
C THR A 473 -25.40 -8.50 -7.38
N HIS A 474 -24.60 -7.89 -8.26
CA HIS A 474 -23.14 -7.85 -8.11
C HIS A 474 -22.65 -7.00 -6.93
N ASP A 475 -23.46 -6.03 -6.50
CA ASP A 475 -23.13 -5.04 -5.47
C ASP A 475 -23.73 -5.37 -4.09
N MET A 476 -24.49 -6.46 -3.99
CA MET A 476 -25.08 -6.96 -2.74
C MET A 476 -24.43 -8.28 -2.33
N ASN A 477 -24.11 -8.46 -1.04
CA ASN A 477 -23.66 -9.73 -0.49
C ASN A 477 -24.85 -10.67 -0.23
N THR A 478 -24.57 -11.98 -0.22
CA THR A 478 -25.57 -13.02 0.06
C THR A 478 -25.03 -13.96 1.12
N CYS A 479 -25.88 -14.39 2.03
CA CYS A 479 -25.54 -15.34 3.08
C CYS A 479 -26.66 -16.38 3.21
N ASN A 480 -26.27 -17.64 3.41
CA ASN A 480 -27.22 -18.73 3.64
C ASN A 480 -27.49 -18.85 5.13
N TRP A 481 -28.77 -18.94 5.51
CA TRP A 481 -29.21 -19.17 6.88
C TRP A 481 -29.55 -20.66 7.03
N ILE A 482 -28.60 -21.42 7.60
CA ILE A 482 -28.60 -22.88 7.51
C ILE A 482 -29.16 -23.49 8.79
N PRO A 483 -30.31 -24.19 8.75
CA PRO A 483 -30.79 -24.94 9.91
C PRO A 483 -29.94 -26.21 10.10
N ASP A 484 -29.70 -26.60 11.37
CA ASP A 484 -28.92 -27.80 11.72
C ASP A 484 -29.41 -29.07 11.04
N LEU A 485 -30.72 -29.19 10.80
CA LEU A 485 -31.33 -30.32 10.10
C LEU A 485 -30.79 -30.50 8.68
N PHE A 486 -30.57 -29.40 7.94
CA PHE A 486 -30.00 -29.47 6.60
C PHE A 486 -28.63 -30.15 6.65
N MET A 487 -27.77 -29.74 7.58
CA MET A 487 -26.43 -30.31 7.73
C MET A 487 -26.47 -31.79 8.11
N ARG A 488 -27.44 -32.23 8.92
CA ARG A 488 -27.64 -33.66 9.21
C ARG A 488 -28.08 -34.43 7.97
N ARG A 489 -29.02 -33.89 7.18
CA ARG A 489 -29.43 -34.50 5.90
C ARG A 489 -28.26 -34.63 4.92
N VAL A 490 -27.37 -33.64 4.86
CA VAL A 490 -26.12 -33.74 4.07
C VAL A 490 -25.26 -34.92 4.53
N MET A 491 -25.02 -35.04 5.85
CA MET A 491 -24.19 -36.10 6.42
C MET A 491 -24.77 -37.50 6.19
N GLU A 492 -26.09 -37.62 6.20
CA GLU A 492 -26.82 -38.87 6.00
C GLU A 492 -27.07 -39.20 4.52
N GLY A 493 -26.75 -38.29 3.59
CA GLY A 493 -27.08 -38.42 2.17
C GLY A 493 -28.59 -38.45 1.93
N GLY A 494 -29.33 -37.68 2.72
CA GLY A 494 -30.79 -37.59 2.66
C GLY A 494 -31.31 -36.52 1.71
N ASP A 495 -32.62 -36.56 1.49
CA ASP A 495 -33.34 -35.57 0.70
C ASP A 495 -33.53 -34.27 1.50
N TRP A 496 -33.70 -33.16 0.78
CA TRP A 496 -34.07 -31.86 1.31
C TRP A 496 -35.22 -31.27 0.51
N THR A 497 -36.25 -30.79 1.20
CA THR A 497 -37.46 -30.25 0.57
C THR A 497 -37.49 -28.73 0.66
N LEU A 498 -37.68 -28.09 -0.48
CA LEU A 498 -37.77 -26.65 -0.62
C LEU A 498 -39.25 -26.22 -0.64
N PHE A 499 -39.57 -25.15 0.08
CA PHE A 499 -40.93 -24.62 0.26
C PHE A 499 -41.00 -23.11 0.01
N SER A 500 -42.19 -22.61 -0.38
CA SER A 500 -42.49 -21.18 -0.28
C SER A 500 -42.92 -20.84 1.15
N PRO A 501 -42.34 -19.81 1.80
CA PRO A 501 -42.70 -19.40 3.16
C PRO A 501 -44.20 -19.16 3.36
N SER A 502 -44.88 -18.68 2.32
CA SER A 502 -46.34 -18.46 2.34
C SER A 502 -47.16 -19.72 2.65
N ASP A 503 -46.62 -20.92 2.37
CA ASP A 503 -47.27 -22.21 2.63
C ASP A 503 -46.81 -22.85 3.96
N VAL A 504 -45.72 -22.34 4.55
CA VAL A 504 -45.08 -22.83 5.79
C VAL A 504 -44.62 -21.66 6.69
N PRO A 505 -45.52 -20.71 7.02
CA PRO A 505 -45.14 -19.38 7.52
C PRO A 505 -44.53 -19.37 8.93
N ASP A 506 -44.72 -20.45 9.70
CA ASP A 506 -44.17 -20.64 11.03
C ASP A 506 -42.71 -21.09 11.02
N LEU A 507 -42.24 -21.74 9.95
CA LEU A 507 -40.91 -22.37 9.94
C LEU A 507 -39.77 -21.41 10.23
N HIS A 508 -39.85 -20.19 9.71
CA HIS A 508 -38.78 -19.20 9.87
C HIS A 508 -38.58 -18.75 11.32
N ASP A 509 -39.66 -18.76 12.12
CA ASP A 509 -39.62 -18.38 13.54
C ASP A 509 -39.20 -19.56 14.44
N LEU A 510 -39.19 -20.79 13.91
CA LEU A 510 -38.82 -22.00 14.64
C LEU A 510 -37.33 -22.31 14.48
N PHE A 511 -36.74 -22.92 15.51
CA PHE A 511 -35.36 -23.42 15.47
C PHE A 511 -35.19 -24.67 16.34
N GLY A 512 -34.07 -25.37 16.16
CA GLY A 512 -33.78 -26.60 16.91
C GLY A 512 -34.84 -27.69 16.67
N ARG A 513 -35.29 -28.34 17.76
CA ARG A 513 -36.24 -29.47 17.66
C ARG A 513 -37.62 -29.06 17.12
N ASP A 514 -38.11 -27.88 17.48
CA ASP A 514 -39.43 -27.43 17.04
C ASP A 514 -39.45 -27.19 15.52
N PHE A 515 -38.36 -26.64 14.98
CA PHE A 515 -38.16 -26.54 13.53
C PHE A 515 -38.14 -27.92 12.89
N GLU A 516 -37.39 -28.87 13.45
CA GLU A 516 -37.27 -30.23 12.90
C GLU A 516 -38.62 -30.94 12.84
N GLU A 517 -39.39 -30.89 13.91
CA GLU A 517 -40.71 -31.51 13.99
C GLU A 517 -41.68 -30.90 12.98
N SER A 518 -41.74 -29.56 12.90
CA SER A 518 -42.62 -28.84 11.96
C SER A 518 -42.18 -29.06 10.50
N TYR A 519 -40.88 -28.98 10.21
CA TYR A 519 -40.32 -29.18 8.88
C TYR A 519 -40.64 -30.59 8.34
N VAL A 520 -40.41 -31.63 9.14
CA VAL A 520 -40.73 -33.01 8.76
C VAL A 520 -42.25 -33.21 8.58
N ALA A 521 -43.08 -32.54 9.39
CA ALA A 521 -44.52 -32.56 9.21
C ALA A 521 -44.96 -31.94 7.88
N TYR A 522 -44.31 -30.85 7.45
CA TYR A 522 -44.53 -30.23 6.14
C TYR A 522 -44.04 -31.08 4.97
N GLU A 523 -42.90 -31.75 5.10
CA GLU A 523 -42.46 -32.76 4.12
C GLU A 523 -43.52 -33.85 3.94
N ALA A 524 -44.08 -34.37 5.04
CA ALA A 524 -45.15 -35.36 5.00
C ALA A 524 -46.46 -34.79 4.41
N ALA A 525 -46.78 -33.52 4.64
CA ALA A 525 -47.94 -32.85 4.07
C ALA A 525 -47.80 -32.66 2.54
N ALA A 526 -46.61 -32.30 2.07
CA ALA A 526 -46.27 -32.22 0.65
C ALA A 526 -46.37 -33.58 -0.04
N ALA A 527 -45.85 -34.64 0.58
CA ALA A 527 -45.96 -36.00 0.07
C ALA A 527 -47.42 -36.50 -0.07
N ARG A 528 -48.32 -36.03 0.81
CA ARG A 528 -49.77 -36.30 0.72
C ARG A 528 -50.52 -35.37 -0.26
N GLY A 529 -49.82 -34.43 -0.91
CA GLY A 529 -50.39 -33.47 -1.86
C GLY A 529 -51.16 -32.31 -1.23
N ALA A 530 -51.02 -32.09 0.09
CA ALA A 530 -51.63 -30.95 0.78
C ALA A 530 -50.92 -29.63 0.45
N ILE A 531 -49.59 -29.67 0.29
CA ILE A 531 -48.78 -28.57 -0.23
C ILE A 531 -48.41 -28.89 -1.68
N LYS A 532 -48.78 -27.99 -2.60
CA LYS A 532 -48.58 -28.21 -4.04
C LYS A 532 -47.27 -27.62 -4.57
N LEU A 533 -46.82 -26.52 -3.97
CA LEU A 533 -45.62 -25.81 -4.39
C LEU A 533 -44.45 -26.23 -3.48
N TYR A 534 -43.70 -27.22 -3.92
CA TYR A 534 -42.47 -27.66 -3.27
C TYR A 534 -41.52 -28.25 -4.30
N LYS A 535 -40.25 -28.39 -3.94
CA LYS A 535 -39.25 -29.10 -4.74
C LYS A 535 -38.37 -29.93 -3.83
N THR A 536 -38.20 -31.22 -4.11
CA THR A 536 -37.27 -32.08 -3.39
C THR A 536 -35.96 -32.18 -4.16
N VAL A 537 -34.84 -32.01 -3.45
CA VAL A 537 -33.47 -32.13 -3.96
C VAL A 537 -32.66 -33.05 -3.04
N GLN A 538 -31.50 -33.51 -3.50
CA GLN A 538 -30.52 -34.11 -2.59
C GLN A 538 -29.92 -33.01 -1.72
N ALA A 539 -29.68 -33.29 -0.44
CA ALA A 539 -29.03 -32.33 0.43
C ALA A 539 -27.53 -32.14 0.07
N SER A 540 -26.88 -33.20 -0.45
CA SER A 540 -25.45 -33.27 -0.77
C SER A 540 -25.01 -32.51 -2.02
#